data_AF-A8TBF0-F1
#
_entry.id   AF-A8TBF0-F1
#
_cell.length_a   1.000
_cell.length_b   1.000
_cell.length_c   1.000
_cell.angle_alpha   90.00
_cell.angle_beta   90.00
_cell.angle_gamma   90.00
#
_symmetry.space_group_name_H-M   'P 1'
#
loop_
_entity.id
_entity.type
_entity.pdbx_description
1 polymer ?
#
loop_
_entity_poly.entity_id
_entity_poly.type
_entity_poly.pdbx_seq_one_letter_code
_entity_poly.pdbx_strand_id
1 'polypeptide(L)'
;MLWALVRSKGKDAERKTFPELLIERPDSGTNLALRLERWAIESLQEFGEASFPKALNSNMHGCQETLIQAVYAQEYYITDRFVDLVSNAMTLRLSPPLKKLLRRYYSEEMGHESYELRTCIQLGLEEDSIHRSLPVPIAQLLCDMYTYLGGNHVVAYCAAATITEGLPGQPNIINEAVANSGIFDEQANESSRKHESLNEKLAHPYISRLLLAECGEQSVDTQKTARDCYGLLLEMTWRAWEELHYLHVLQKKPALSFSMKDFLPS
;
A
#
# COMPACT_ATOMS: atom_id res chain seq x y z
N MET A 1 4.50 -6.72 19.10
CA MET A 1 3.47 -6.18 20.03
C MET A 1 3.94 -4.94 20.81
N LEU A 2 5.17 -4.91 21.35
CA LEU A 2 5.67 -3.74 22.12
C LEU A 2 5.82 -2.45 21.29
N TRP A 3 6.29 -2.54 20.04
CA TRP A 3 6.48 -1.37 19.17
C TRP A 3 5.19 -0.60 18.86
N ALA A 4 4.12 -1.32 18.46
CA ALA A 4 2.82 -0.70 18.17
C ALA A 4 2.23 -0.01 19.41
N LEU A 5 2.46 -0.58 20.59
CA LEU A 5 2.00 -0.05 21.88
C LEU A 5 2.78 1.19 22.33
N VAL A 6 4.05 1.31 21.92
CA VAL A 6 4.87 2.51 22.13
C VAL A 6 4.45 3.62 21.16
N ARG A 7 4.24 3.30 19.88
CA ARG A 7 3.76 4.26 18.88
C ARG A 7 2.35 4.77 19.18
N SER A 8 1.46 3.93 19.70
CA SER A 8 0.08 4.33 20.07
C SER A 8 0.01 5.30 21.25
N LYS A 9 1.14 5.63 21.89
CA LYS A 9 1.25 6.65 22.95
C LYS A 9 2.09 7.86 22.52
N GLY A 10 2.56 7.88 21.27
CA GLY A 10 3.31 9.00 20.72
C GLY A 10 2.41 10.23 20.50
N LYS A 11 3.02 11.41 20.35
CA LYS A 11 2.29 12.66 20.06
C LYS A 11 1.47 12.59 18.77
N ASP A 12 1.89 11.75 17.83
CA ASP A 12 1.23 11.57 16.53
C ASP A 12 0.27 10.36 16.53
N ALA A 13 -0.08 9.80 17.70
CA ALA A 13 -0.93 8.61 17.80
C ALA A 13 -2.43 8.89 17.57
N GLU A 14 -2.85 10.16 17.62
CA GLU A 14 -4.23 10.55 17.38
C GLU A 14 -4.64 10.24 15.94
N ARG A 15 -5.88 9.75 15.76
CA ARG A 15 -6.45 9.49 14.44
C ARG A 15 -6.45 10.77 13.61
N LYS A 16 -6.08 10.66 12.33
CA LYS A 16 -6.27 11.78 11.40
C LYS A 16 -7.76 12.10 11.28
N THR A 17 -8.07 13.39 11.16
CA THR A 17 -9.43 13.83 10.82
C THR A 17 -9.67 13.54 9.34
N PHE A 18 -10.87 13.08 9.03
CA PHE A 18 -11.32 12.88 7.65
C PHE A 18 -12.49 13.83 7.38
N PRO A 19 -12.62 14.33 6.14
CA PRO A 19 -13.82 15.03 5.72
C PRO A 19 -15.03 14.09 5.80
N GLU A 20 -16.22 14.65 6.00
CA GLU A 20 -17.42 13.83 6.09
C GLU A 20 -17.78 13.24 4.72
N LEU A 21 -17.87 11.91 4.64
CA LEU A 21 -18.48 11.22 3.50
C LEU A 21 -19.87 10.70 3.88
N LEU A 22 -20.90 11.42 3.44
CA LEU A 22 -22.30 11.10 3.68
C LEU A 22 -22.75 9.85 2.92
N ILE A 23 -23.36 8.92 3.65
CA ILE A 23 -23.90 7.65 3.14
C ILE A 23 -25.27 7.44 3.79
N GLU A 24 -26.33 7.85 3.09
CA GLU A 24 -27.70 7.91 3.63
C GLU A 24 -28.67 6.92 2.99
N ARG A 25 -28.31 6.37 1.83
CA ARG A 25 -29.15 5.42 1.07
C ARG A 25 -28.33 4.29 0.47
N PRO A 26 -28.96 3.13 0.19
CA PRO A 26 -28.35 2.10 -0.64
C PRO A 26 -27.87 2.67 -1.98
N ASP A 27 -26.77 2.14 -2.49
CA ASP A 27 -26.15 2.59 -3.72
C ASP A 27 -25.29 1.49 -4.35
N SER A 28 -24.98 1.62 -5.64
CA SER A 28 -24.13 0.68 -6.35
C SER A 28 -22.69 0.70 -5.84
N GLY A 29 -22.00 -0.45 -5.90
CA GLY A 29 -20.57 -0.52 -5.60
C GLY A 29 -19.73 0.39 -6.50
N THR A 30 -20.09 0.58 -7.77
CA THR A 30 -19.41 1.53 -8.66
C THR A 30 -19.47 2.97 -8.13
N ASN A 31 -20.64 3.42 -7.66
CA ASN A 31 -20.78 4.75 -7.07
C ASN A 31 -20.03 4.88 -5.74
N LEU A 32 -19.97 3.79 -4.96
CA LEU A 32 -19.13 3.75 -3.76
C LEU A 32 -17.64 3.92 -4.12
N ALA A 33 -17.13 3.21 -5.13
CA ALA A 33 -15.74 3.31 -5.59
C ALA A 33 -15.37 4.76 -5.95
N LEU A 34 -16.17 5.38 -6.81
CA LEU A 34 -15.93 6.75 -7.28
C LEU A 34 -16.05 7.81 -6.18
N ARG A 35 -16.86 7.55 -5.14
CA ARG A 35 -16.95 8.43 -3.97
C ARG A 35 -15.73 8.27 -3.06
N LEU A 36 -15.30 7.03 -2.81
CA LEU A 36 -14.13 6.76 -1.98
C LEU A 36 -12.83 7.27 -2.62
N GLU A 37 -12.66 7.14 -3.94
CA GLU A 37 -11.49 7.69 -4.64
C GLU A 37 -11.38 9.21 -4.49
N ARG A 38 -12.50 9.93 -4.67
CA ARG A 38 -12.57 11.39 -4.47
C ARG A 38 -12.31 11.76 -3.02
N TRP A 39 -12.99 11.08 -2.10
CA TRP A 39 -12.83 11.27 -0.66
C TRP A 39 -11.39 11.00 -0.20
N ALA A 40 -10.69 10.04 -0.81
CA ALA A 40 -9.29 9.74 -0.50
C ALA A 40 -8.38 10.94 -0.83
N ILE A 41 -8.57 11.55 -2.00
CA ILE A 41 -7.80 12.72 -2.44
C ILE A 41 -8.04 13.89 -1.49
N GLU A 42 -9.30 14.16 -1.15
CA GLU A 42 -9.67 15.21 -0.19
C GLU A 42 -9.07 14.94 1.20
N SER A 43 -9.14 13.69 1.68
CA SER A 43 -8.57 13.29 2.98
C SER A 43 -7.05 13.47 3.03
N LEU A 44 -6.34 13.06 1.96
CA LEU A 44 -4.88 13.22 1.88
C LEU A 44 -4.47 14.70 1.89
N GLN A 45 -5.28 15.59 1.32
CA GLN A 45 -5.06 17.03 1.40
C GLN A 45 -5.26 17.56 2.84
N GLU A 46 -6.28 17.08 3.56
CA GLU A 46 -6.50 17.46 4.97
C GLU A 46 -5.44 16.93 5.93
N PHE A 47 -4.83 15.77 5.63
CA PHE A 47 -3.76 15.22 6.47
C PHE A 47 -2.51 16.12 6.54
N GLY A 48 -2.38 17.02 5.56
CA GLY A 48 -1.28 17.96 5.42
C GLY A 48 -0.12 17.42 4.59
N GLU A 49 0.90 18.27 4.44
CA GLU A 49 2.07 17.96 3.64
C GLU A 49 2.93 16.88 4.34
N ALA A 50 3.10 15.74 3.68
CA ALA A 50 3.88 14.62 4.21
C ALA A 50 5.40 14.92 4.17
N SER A 51 6.13 14.43 5.18
CA SER A 51 7.59 14.59 5.28
C SER A 51 8.31 13.64 4.32
N PHE A 52 7.76 12.44 4.12
CA PHE A 52 8.36 11.41 3.28
C PHE A 52 8.55 11.85 1.82
N PRO A 53 7.53 12.33 1.07
CA PRO A 53 7.71 12.76 -0.32
C PRO A 53 8.72 13.91 -0.47
N LYS A 54 8.83 14.80 0.52
CA LYS A 54 9.83 15.88 0.51
C LYS A 54 11.26 15.34 0.60
N ALA A 55 11.47 14.39 1.51
CA ALA A 55 12.77 13.75 1.69
C ALA A 55 13.12 12.83 0.52
N LEU A 56 12.13 12.22 -0.13
CA LEU A 56 12.32 11.37 -1.30
C LEU A 56 12.74 12.20 -2.53
N ASN A 57 12.16 13.39 -2.70
CA ASN A 57 12.44 14.28 -3.83
C ASN A 57 13.63 15.22 -3.62
N SER A 58 14.36 15.12 -2.50
CA SER A 58 15.51 15.98 -2.24
C SER A 58 16.60 15.26 -1.46
N ASN A 59 17.85 15.40 -1.87
CA ASN A 59 18.98 14.85 -1.12
C ASN A 59 19.46 15.77 0.02
N MET A 60 18.59 16.65 0.55
CA MET A 60 18.98 17.63 1.59
C MET A 60 19.54 16.97 2.86
N HIS A 61 19.13 15.74 3.14
CA HIS A 61 19.52 14.99 4.33
C HIS A 61 20.59 13.92 4.05
N GLY A 62 21.07 13.78 2.81
CA GLY A 62 22.05 12.76 2.43
C GLY A 62 21.52 11.32 2.52
N CYS A 63 20.19 11.13 2.51
CA CYS A 63 19.53 9.86 2.76
C CYS A 63 18.61 9.40 1.61
N GLN A 64 18.64 10.11 0.47
CA GLN A 64 17.72 9.84 -0.64
C GLN A 64 17.89 8.41 -1.18
N GLU A 65 19.13 7.94 -1.32
CA GLU A 65 19.46 6.57 -1.73
C GLU A 65 18.84 5.54 -0.78
N THR A 66 19.10 5.68 0.53
CA THR A 66 18.57 4.79 1.57
C THR A 66 17.05 4.80 1.60
N LEU A 67 16.42 5.96 1.38
CA LEU A 67 14.97 6.08 1.39
C LEU A 67 14.33 5.41 0.17
N ILE A 68 14.94 5.53 -1.01
CA ILE A 68 14.55 4.82 -2.23
C ILE A 68 14.69 3.30 -2.01
N GLN A 69 15.85 2.83 -1.56
CA GLN A 69 16.06 1.41 -1.23
C GLN A 69 15.02 0.90 -0.21
N ALA A 70 14.75 1.68 0.84
CA ALA A 70 13.82 1.28 1.88
C ALA A 70 12.38 1.15 1.37
N VAL A 71 11.91 2.07 0.52
CA VAL A 71 10.54 2.03 0.01
C VAL A 71 10.33 0.86 -0.96
N TYR A 72 11.27 0.58 -1.88
CA TYR A 72 11.17 -0.61 -2.74
C TYR A 72 11.26 -1.91 -1.95
N ALA A 73 12.05 -1.96 -0.87
CA ALA A 73 12.05 -3.11 0.01
C ALA A 73 10.66 -3.31 0.65
N GLN A 74 9.97 -2.22 1.05
CA GLN A 74 8.59 -2.33 1.55
C GLN A 74 7.61 -2.78 0.47
N GLU A 75 7.71 -2.26 -0.76
CA GLU A 75 6.89 -2.70 -1.89
C GLU A 75 7.09 -4.19 -2.16
N TYR A 76 8.34 -4.68 -2.20
CA TYR A 76 8.64 -6.10 -2.30
C TYR A 76 7.92 -6.94 -1.22
N TYR A 77 8.01 -6.55 0.06
CA TYR A 77 7.36 -7.33 1.13
C TYR A 77 5.82 -7.30 1.05
N ILE A 78 5.23 -6.21 0.55
CA ILE A 78 3.79 -6.11 0.34
C ILE A 78 3.38 -7.00 -0.85
N THR A 79 4.11 -6.93 -1.96
CA THR A 79 3.85 -7.68 -3.19
C THR A 79 4.05 -9.18 -2.99
N ASP A 80 5.08 -9.61 -2.25
CA ASP A 80 5.28 -11.02 -1.87
C ASP A 80 4.08 -11.59 -1.10
N ARG A 81 3.44 -10.77 -0.27
CA ARG A 81 2.24 -11.15 0.47
C ARG A 81 0.94 -10.95 -0.30
N PHE A 82 0.97 -10.38 -1.50
CA PHE A 82 -0.24 -10.00 -2.22
C PHE A 82 -1.15 -11.20 -2.51
N VAL A 83 -0.54 -12.34 -2.82
CA VAL A 83 -1.24 -13.61 -3.01
C VAL A 83 -2.05 -14.01 -1.76
N ASP A 84 -1.57 -13.74 -0.56
CA ASP A 84 -2.30 -13.98 0.70
C ASP A 84 -3.47 -13.00 0.85
N LEU A 85 -3.26 -11.73 0.46
CA LEU A 85 -4.28 -10.67 0.56
C LEU A 85 -5.53 -11.05 -0.24
N VAL A 86 -5.35 -11.58 -1.46
CA VAL A 86 -6.46 -11.97 -2.35
C VAL A 86 -7.04 -13.33 -1.99
N SER A 87 -6.21 -14.27 -1.50
CA SER A 87 -6.61 -15.66 -1.27
C SER A 87 -7.81 -15.80 -0.33
N ASN A 88 -7.85 -15.03 0.76
CA ASN A 88 -8.97 -15.09 1.70
C ASN A 88 -10.31 -14.75 1.04
N ALA A 89 -10.36 -13.72 0.19
CA ALA A 89 -11.57 -13.33 -0.51
C ALA A 89 -12.07 -14.42 -1.48
N MET A 90 -11.15 -15.17 -2.11
CA MET A 90 -11.51 -16.25 -3.03
C MET A 90 -12.23 -17.42 -2.34
N THR A 91 -11.99 -17.64 -1.05
CA THR A 91 -12.62 -18.74 -0.28
C THR A 91 -14.10 -18.48 0.02
N LEU A 92 -14.54 -17.21 -0.02
CA LEU A 92 -15.89 -16.81 0.32
C LEU A 92 -16.95 -17.33 -0.67
N ARG A 93 -18.20 -17.41 -0.23
CA ARG A 93 -19.35 -17.74 -1.09
C ARG A 93 -19.86 -16.47 -1.78
N LEU A 94 -19.18 -16.08 -2.87
CA LEU A 94 -19.48 -14.89 -3.67
C LEU A 94 -20.18 -15.24 -5.00
N SER A 95 -20.71 -14.22 -5.67
CA SER A 95 -21.29 -14.35 -7.02
C SER A 95 -20.23 -14.89 -8.02
N PRO A 96 -20.64 -15.66 -9.05
CA PRO A 96 -19.69 -16.18 -10.04
C PRO A 96 -18.85 -15.10 -10.75
N PRO A 97 -19.41 -13.93 -11.15
CA PRO A 97 -18.61 -12.85 -11.74
C PRO A 97 -17.52 -12.31 -10.81
N LEU A 98 -17.87 -12.01 -9.55
CA LEU A 98 -16.90 -11.51 -8.57
C LEU A 98 -15.81 -12.55 -8.28
N LYS A 99 -16.17 -13.83 -8.17
CA LYS A 99 -15.18 -14.91 -8.04
C LYS A 99 -14.23 -14.99 -9.23
N LYS A 100 -14.75 -14.79 -10.45
CA LYS A 100 -13.93 -14.80 -11.66
C LYS A 100 -12.91 -13.64 -11.64
N LEU A 101 -13.34 -12.45 -11.23
CA LEU A 101 -12.44 -11.30 -11.10
C LEU A 101 -11.37 -11.52 -10.02
N LEU A 102 -11.74 -12.01 -8.83
CA LEU A 102 -10.76 -12.27 -7.76
C LEU A 102 -9.71 -13.32 -8.16
N ARG A 103 -10.11 -14.37 -8.89
CA ARG A 103 -9.17 -15.38 -9.41
C ARG A 103 -8.26 -14.83 -10.49
N ARG A 104 -8.80 -13.97 -11.36
CA ARG A 104 -7.99 -13.26 -12.36
C ARG A 104 -6.95 -12.39 -11.65
N TYR A 105 -7.39 -11.59 -10.68
CA TYR A 105 -6.53 -10.71 -9.92
C TYR A 105 -5.42 -11.49 -9.21
N TYR A 106 -5.76 -12.56 -8.48
CA TYR A 106 -4.77 -13.46 -7.89
C TYR A 106 -3.74 -14.00 -8.90
N SER A 107 -4.21 -14.42 -10.09
CA SER A 107 -3.34 -14.94 -11.14
C SER A 107 -2.47 -13.88 -11.79
N GLU A 108 -2.91 -12.62 -11.80
CA GLU A 108 -2.14 -11.49 -12.29
C GLU A 108 -1.02 -11.15 -11.29
N GLU A 109 -1.32 -11.07 -10.00
CA GLU A 109 -0.33 -10.72 -8.96
C GLU A 109 0.73 -11.80 -8.69
N MET A 110 0.46 -13.06 -9.05
CA MET A 110 1.41 -14.13 -8.80
C MET A 110 2.69 -13.95 -9.62
N GLY A 111 3.82 -13.77 -8.95
CA GLY A 111 5.12 -13.55 -9.58
C GLY A 111 5.50 -12.07 -9.71
N HIS A 112 4.62 -11.14 -9.31
CA HIS A 112 4.92 -9.70 -9.32
C HIS A 112 6.06 -9.34 -8.37
N GLU A 113 6.23 -10.08 -7.27
CA GLU A 113 7.30 -9.88 -6.29
C GLU A 113 8.70 -10.02 -6.91
N SER A 114 8.83 -10.81 -7.98
CA SER A 114 10.09 -10.98 -8.71
C SER A 114 10.54 -9.71 -9.46
N TYR A 115 9.62 -8.81 -9.81
CA TYR A 115 9.96 -7.50 -10.37
C TYR A 115 10.51 -6.59 -9.28
N GLU A 116 9.86 -6.55 -8.11
CA GLU A 116 10.31 -5.74 -6.99
C GLU A 116 11.65 -6.20 -6.41
N LEU A 117 11.86 -7.52 -6.31
CA LEU A 117 13.14 -8.08 -5.88
C LEU A 117 14.28 -7.68 -6.82
N ARG A 118 14.06 -7.74 -8.14
CA ARG A 118 15.06 -7.32 -9.14
C ARG A 118 15.37 -5.82 -9.02
N THR A 119 14.35 -5.00 -8.80
CA THR A 119 14.55 -3.57 -8.55
C THR A 119 15.38 -3.34 -7.29
N CYS A 120 15.07 -4.02 -6.18
CA CYS A 120 15.87 -3.94 -4.95
C CYS A 120 17.36 -4.32 -5.18
N ILE A 121 17.63 -5.38 -5.94
CA ILE A 121 19.00 -5.81 -6.26
C ILE A 121 19.73 -4.75 -7.10
N GLN A 122 19.06 -4.16 -8.09
CA GLN A 122 19.63 -3.09 -8.92
C GLN A 122 19.87 -1.79 -8.15
N LEU A 123 19.10 -1.56 -7.08
CA LEU A 123 19.35 -0.47 -6.13
C LEU A 123 20.50 -0.79 -5.15
N GLY A 124 21.19 -1.93 -5.30
CA GLY A 124 22.36 -2.30 -4.50
C GLY A 124 22.04 -3.04 -3.20
N LEU A 125 20.81 -3.54 -3.02
CA LEU A 125 20.49 -4.40 -1.88
C LEU A 125 20.86 -5.85 -2.17
N GLU A 126 21.47 -6.51 -1.21
CA GLU A 126 21.77 -7.94 -1.29
C GLU A 126 20.51 -8.78 -1.06
N GLU A 127 20.23 -9.73 -1.96
CA GLU A 127 19.06 -10.62 -1.91
C GLU A 127 18.94 -11.35 -0.55
N ASP A 128 20.05 -11.90 -0.08
CA ASP A 128 20.14 -12.58 1.22
C ASP A 128 19.75 -11.67 2.40
N SER A 129 20.03 -10.36 2.29
CA SER A 129 19.67 -9.38 3.31
C SER A 129 18.18 -9.06 3.24
N ILE A 130 17.60 -8.94 2.05
CA ILE A 130 16.16 -8.73 1.84
C ILE A 130 15.38 -9.90 2.47
N HIS A 131 15.72 -11.14 2.13
CA HIS A 131 15.00 -12.33 2.63
C HIS A 131 15.11 -12.56 4.14
N ARG A 132 16.13 -12.00 4.80
CA ARG A 132 16.31 -12.10 6.27
C ARG A 132 15.71 -10.93 7.03
N SER A 133 15.35 -9.88 6.30
CA SER A 133 14.78 -8.67 6.86
C SER A 133 13.26 -8.78 6.94
N LEU A 134 12.66 -7.85 7.68
CA LEU A 134 11.22 -7.76 7.84
C LEU A 134 10.72 -6.39 7.38
N PRO A 135 9.46 -6.30 6.91
CA PRO A 135 8.82 -5.03 6.69
C PRO A 135 8.75 -4.21 7.99
N VAL A 136 8.64 -2.89 7.85
CA VAL A 136 8.39 -2.03 9.00
C VAL A 136 7.07 -2.43 9.66
N PRO A 137 6.93 -2.38 10.99
CA PRO A 137 5.78 -2.98 11.66
C PRO A 137 4.41 -2.44 11.21
N ILE A 138 4.35 -1.18 10.77
CA ILE A 138 3.10 -0.59 10.25
C ILE A 138 2.74 -1.08 8.83
N ALA A 139 3.73 -1.37 7.97
CA ALA A 139 3.50 -1.97 6.66
C ALA A 139 3.00 -3.43 6.81
N GLN A 140 3.55 -4.17 7.78
CA GLN A 140 3.04 -5.48 8.17
C GLN A 140 1.58 -5.41 8.63
N LEU A 141 1.25 -4.44 9.50
CA LEU A 141 -0.12 -4.25 9.99
C LEU A 141 -1.09 -3.88 8.85
N LEU A 142 -0.65 -3.09 7.87
CA LEU A 142 -1.44 -2.78 6.67
C LEU A 142 -1.84 -4.05 5.93
N CYS A 143 -0.86 -4.93 5.66
CA CYS A 143 -1.11 -6.22 4.99
C CYS A 143 -2.07 -7.10 5.80
N ASP A 144 -1.87 -7.18 7.12
CA ASP A 144 -2.70 -8.02 8.00
C ASP A 144 -4.15 -7.52 8.07
N MET A 145 -4.33 -6.19 8.16
CA MET A 145 -5.66 -5.58 8.10
C MET A 145 -6.32 -5.83 6.75
N TYR A 146 -5.59 -5.67 5.64
CA TYR A 146 -6.15 -5.88 4.32
C TYR A 146 -6.54 -7.36 4.07
N THR A 147 -5.70 -8.29 4.52
CA THR A 147 -5.97 -9.75 4.56
C THR A 147 -7.24 -10.07 5.36
N TYR A 148 -7.41 -9.43 6.52
CA TYR A 148 -8.60 -9.58 7.36
C TYR A 148 -9.87 -9.11 6.63
N LEU A 149 -9.82 -7.97 5.93
CA LEU A 149 -10.96 -7.49 5.13
C LEU A 149 -11.34 -8.50 4.05
N GLY A 150 -10.37 -9.13 3.39
CA GLY A 150 -10.62 -10.13 2.37
C GLY A 150 -11.49 -11.29 2.86
N GLY A 151 -11.32 -11.71 4.13
CA GLY A 151 -12.12 -12.79 4.73
C GLY A 151 -13.42 -12.36 5.41
N ASN A 152 -13.57 -11.09 5.78
CA ASN A 152 -14.65 -10.65 6.68
C ASN A 152 -15.53 -9.51 6.13
N HIS A 153 -14.98 -8.67 5.26
CA HIS A 153 -15.64 -7.48 4.73
C HIS A 153 -15.30 -7.30 3.24
N VAL A 154 -15.80 -8.20 2.38
CA VAL A 154 -15.43 -8.25 0.95
C VAL A 154 -15.61 -6.92 0.21
N VAL A 155 -16.66 -6.14 0.52
CA VAL A 155 -16.87 -4.82 -0.10
C VAL A 155 -15.80 -3.82 0.32
N ALA A 156 -15.39 -3.84 1.60
CA ALA A 156 -14.29 -3.02 2.09
C ALA A 156 -12.95 -3.45 1.46
N TYR A 157 -12.73 -4.76 1.30
CA TYR A 157 -11.58 -5.31 0.59
C TYR A 157 -11.52 -4.84 -0.87
N CYS A 158 -12.64 -4.95 -1.60
CA CYS A 158 -12.73 -4.49 -2.99
C CYS A 158 -12.47 -2.98 -3.08
N ALA A 159 -13.03 -2.19 -2.17
CA ALA A 159 -12.79 -0.76 -2.11
C ALA A 159 -11.32 -0.42 -1.90
N ALA A 160 -10.68 -1.09 -0.93
CA ALA A 160 -9.30 -0.84 -0.52
C ALA A 160 -8.24 -1.24 -1.55
N ALA A 161 -8.60 -1.93 -2.64
CA ALA A 161 -7.63 -2.29 -3.68
C ALA A 161 -6.93 -1.08 -4.31
N THR A 162 -7.58 0.10 -4.37
CA THR A 162 -6.90 1.33 -4.82
C THR A 162 -5.78 1.80 -3.89
N ILE A 163 -5.76 1.37 -2.63
CA ILE A 163 -4.72 1.76 -1.67
C ILE A 163 -3.40 1.06 -2.01
N THR A 164 -3.46 -0.16 -2.54
CA THR A 164 -2.28 -0.94 -2.93
C THR A 164 -1.93 -0.79 -4.41
N GLU A 165 -2.93 -0.67 -5.29
CA GLU A 165 -2.71 -0.53 -6.74
C GLU A 165 -2.51 0.92 -7.21
N GLY A 166 -2.69 1.88 -6.31
CA GLY A 166 -2.67 3.30 -6.62
C GLY A 166 -4.03 3.85 -7.06
N LEU A 167 -4.15 5.17 -6.97
CA LEU A 167 -5.34 5.91 -7.39
C LEU A 167 -5.31 6.15 -8.90
N PRO A 168 -6.44 5.97 -9.62
CA PRO A 168 -6.54 6.30 -11.04
C PRO A 168 -6.02 7.70 -11.37
N GLY A 169 -5.04 7.77 -12.28
CA GLY A 169 -4.49 9.03 -12.78
C GLY A 169 -3.55 9.76 -11.81
N GLN A 170 -3.09 9.11 -10.74
CA GLN A 170 -2.01 9.61 -9.90
C GLN A 170 -0.67 8.97 -10.32
N PRO A 171 0.40 9.75 -10.52
CA PRO A 171 1.71 9.20 -10.87
C PRO A 171 2.35 8.48 -9.66
N ASN A 172 3.23 7.52 -9.95
CA ASN A 172 4.05 6.90 -8.91
C ASN A 172 5.21 7.84 -8.52
N ILE A 173 5.09 8.47 -7.35
CA ILE A 173 6.09 9.43 -6.84
C ILE A 173 7.47 8.80 -6.59
N ILE A 174 7.55 7.48 -6.39
CA ILE A 174 8.81 6.77 -6.14
C ILE A 174 9.57 6.61 -7.45
N ASN A 175 8.89 6.23 -8.53
CA ASN A 175 9.48 6.11 -9.86
C ASN A 175 10.02 7.46 -10.35
N GLU A 176 9.26 8.54 -10.13
CA GLU A 176 9.72 9.89 -10.41
C GLU A 176 10.96 10.26 -9.60
N ALA A 177 10.99 9.93 -8.31
CA ALA A 177 12.13 10.20 -7.45
C ALA A 177 13.39 9.42 -7.88
N VAL A 178 13.26 8.15 -8.26
CA VAL A 178 14.39 7.36 -8.82
C VAL A 178 14.94 8.04 -10.06
N ALA A 179 14.06 8.35 -11.03
CA ALA A 179 14.43 8.95 -12.30
C ALA A 179 15.12 10.32 -12.14
N ASN A 180 14.67 11.11 -11.16
CA ASN A 180 15.19 12.45 -10.90
C ASN A 180 16.39 12.48 -9.96
N SER A 181 16.69 11.39 -9.24
CA SER A 181 17.76 11.36 -8.23
C SER A 181 19.16 11.51 -8.83
N GLY A 182 19.39 10.95 -10.03
CA GLY A 182 20.74 10.81 -10.61
C GLY A 182 21.68 9.93 -9.77
N ILE A 183 21.17 9.21 -8.77
CA ILE A 183 21.94 8.34 -7.87
C ILE A 183 22.13 6.95 -8.50
N PHE A 184 21.06 6.42 -9.08
CA PHE A 184 21.04 5.08 -9.67
C PHE A 184 21.19 5.13 -11.19
N ASP A 185 21.69 4.04 -11.75
CA ASP A 185 21.86 3.91 -13.19
C ASP A 185 20.52 3.80 -13.94
N GLU A 186 20.60 3.87 -15.27
CA GLU A 186 19.43 3.76 -16.15
C GLU A 186 18.73 2.40 -15.99
N GLN A 187 19.46 1.35 -15.61
CA GLN A 187 18.94 0.00 -15.45
C GLN A 187 17.98 -0.10 -14.25
N ALA A 188 18.34 0.51 -13.11
CA ALA A 188 17.47 0.60 -11.93
C ALA A 188 16.14 1.32 -12.24
N ASN A 189 16.21 2.39 -13.04
CA ASN A 189 15.02 3.13 -13.50
C ASN A 189 14.18 2.32 -14.51
N GLU A 190 14.80 1.50 -15.35
CA GLU A 190 14.08 0.62 -16.28
C GLU A 190 13.32 -0.49 -15.53
N SER A 191 13.92 -1.08 -14.49
CA SER A 191 13.26 -2.14 -13.72
C SER A 191 12.04 -1.64 -12.95
N SER A 192 12.11 -0.48 -12.31
CA SER A 192 10.96 0.09 -11.60
C SER A 192 9.80 0.41 -12.55
N ARG A 193 10.09 0.92 -13.74
CA ARG A 193 9.07 1.22 -14.77
C ARG A 193 8.42 -0.01 -15.37
N LYS A 194 9.07 -1.19 -15.32
CA LYS A 194 8.48 -2.44 -15.84
C LYS A 194 7.26 -2.87 -15.04
N HIS A 195 7.27 -2.70 -13.71
CA HIS A 195 6.10 -3.00 -12.88
C HIS A 195 4.96 -2.01 -13.15
N GLU A 196 5.25 -0.71 -13.20
CA GLU A 196 4.25 0.31 -13.52
C GLU A 196 3.59 0.06 -14.89
N SER A 197 4.38 -0.25 -15.92
CA SER A 197 3.87 -0.58 -17.26
C SER A 197 2.99 -1.85 -17.27
N LEU A 198 3.31 -2.83 -16.42
CA LEU A 198 2.48 -4.02 -16.25
C LEU A 198 1.13 -3.66 -15.62
N ASN A 199 1.13 -2.83 -14.58
CA ASN A 199 -0.08 -2.41 -13.88
C ASN A 199 -0.99 -1.56 -14.78
N GLU A 200 -0.41 -0.69 -15.60
CA GLU A 200 -1.15 0.04 -16.64
C GLU A 200 -1.79 -0.90 -17.66
N LYS A 201 -1.03 -1.88 -18.17
CA LYS A 201 -1.52 -2.87 -19.14
C LYS A 201 -2.65 -3.73 -18.58
N LEU A 202 -2.60 -4.05 -17.30
CA LEU A 202 -3.60 -4.85 -16.60
C LEU A 202 -4.77 -4.01 -16.05
N ALA A 203 -4.68 -2.67 -16.14
CA ALA A 203 -5.64 -1.70 -15.62
C ALA A 203 -5.84 -1.80 -14.10
N HIS A 204 -4.78 -2.12 -13.37
CA HIS A 204 -4.79 -2.29 -11.91
C HIS A 204 -5.26 -1.06 -11.11
N PRO A 205 -4.94 0.19 -11.50
CA PRO A 205 -5.52 1.35 -10.82
C PRO A 205 -7.06 1.35 -10.81
N TYR A 206 -7.70 0.63 -11.74
CA TYR A 206 -9.15 0.52 -11.85
C TYR A 206 -9.73 -0.77 -11.23
N ILE A 207 -8.92 -1.64 -10.63
CA ILE A 207 -9.38 -2.96 -10.14
C ILE A 207 -10.47 -2.82 -9.07
N SER A 208 -10.38 -1.82 -8.20
CA SER A 208 -11.40 -1.53 -7.18
C SER A 208 -12.76 -1.26 -7.81
N ARG A 209 -12.80 -0.48 -8.90
CA ARG A 209 -14.04 -0.22 -9.65
C ARG A 209 -14.60 -1.49 -10.27
N LEU A 210 -13.75 -2.34 -10.84
CA LEU A 210 -14.17 -3.62 -11.45
C LEU A 210 -14.75 -4.57 -10.39
N LEU A 211 -14.07 -4.72 -9.25
CA LEU A 211 -14.52 -5.57 -8.17
C LEU A 211 -15.84 -5.07 -7.56
N LEU A 212 -15.92 -3.76 -7.26
CA LEU A 212 -17.12 -3.17 -6.66
C LEU A 212 -18.32 -3.15 -7.62
N ALA A 213 -18.11 -3.08 -8.94
CA ALA A 213 -19.19 -3.22 -9.91
C ALA A 213 -19.90 -4.58 -9.77
N GLU A 214 -19.16 -5.65 -9.50
CA GLU A 214 -19.71 -7.01 -9.32
C GLU A 214 -20.30 -7.26 -7.92
N CYS A 215 -20.11 -6.34 -6.97
CA CYS A 215 -20.77 -6.40 -5.67
C CYS A 215 -22.26 -6.01 -5.75
N GLY A 216 -22.67 -5.24 -6.77
CA GLY A 216 -24.04 -4.77 -6.93
C GLY A 216 -24.42 -3.65 -5.97
N GLU A 217 -25.73 -3.50 -5.66
CA GLU A 217 -26.23 -2.53 -4.69
C GLU A 217 -25.84 -2.92 -3.25
N GLN A 218 -25.32 -1.95 -2.50
CA GLN A 218 -24.86 -2.12 -1.12
C GLN A 218 -25.78 -1.36 -0.16
N SER A 219 -26.05 -1.98 1.00
CA SER A 219 -26.74 -1.31 2.10
C SER A 219 -25.92 -0.13 2.63
N VAL A 220 -26.59 0.79 3.33
CA VAL A 220 -25.94 1.92 4.01
C VAL A 220 -24.85 1.44 4.97
N ASP A 221 -25.12 0.41 5.76
CA ASP A 221 -24.18 -0.10 6.77
C ASP A 221 -22.93 -0.73 6.14
N THR A 222 -23.10 -1.48 5.05
CA THR A 222 -21.98 -2.06 4.30
C THR A 222 -21.11 -0.96 3.68
N GLN A 223 -21.74 0.07 3.11
CA GLN A 223 -21.02 1.22 2.54
C GLN A 223 -20.26 2.01 3.63
N LYS A 224 -20.87 2.23 4.80
CA LYS A 224 -20.20 2.88 5.95
C LYS A 224 -19.02 2.07 6.46
N THR A 225 -19.20 0.76 6.60
CA THR A 225 -18.10 -0.15 6.96
C THR A 225 -16.97 -0.07 5.95
N ALA A 226 -17.28 -0.10 4.65
CA ALA A 226 -16.28 0.04 3.60
C ALA A 226 -15.55 1.39 3.66
N ARG A 227 -16.26 2.50 3.87
CA ARG A 227 -15.66 3.83 4.09
C ARG A 227 -14.71 3.83 5.29
N ASP A 228 -15.14 3.31 6.43
CA ASP A 228 -14.37 3.38 7.67
C ASP A 228 -13.09 2.52 7.57
N CYS A 229 -13.18 1.34 6.96
CA CYS A 229 -12.03 0.49 6.67
C CYS A 229 -11.10 1.12 5.63
N TYR A 230 -11.66 1.71 4.57
CA TYR A 230 -10.89 2.42 3.55
C TYR A 230 -10.11 3.59 4.15
N GLY A 231 -10.77 4.41 4.97
CA GLY A 231 -10.13 5.51 5.68
C GLY A 231 -9.02 5.03 6.61
N LEU A 232 -9.25 3.96 7.38
CA LEU A 232 -8.21 3.36 8.22
C LEU A 232 -6.97 2.94 7.40
N LEU A 233 -7.16 2.22 6.29
CA LEU A 233 -6.04 1.79 5.44
C LEU A 233 -5.35 2.98 4.77
N LEU A 234 -6.08 3.99 4.33
CA LEU A 234 -5.51 5.24 3.77
C LEU A 234 -4.59 5.93 4.79
N GLU A 235 -5.06 6.10 6.03
CA GLU A 235 -4.24 6.67 7.10
C GLU A 235 -3.04 5.79 7.44
N MET A 236 -3.20 4.46 7.45
CA MET A 236 -2.10 3.54 7.70
C MET A 236 -1.03 3.61 6.61
N THR A 237 -1.40 3.71 5.33
CA THR A 237 -0.46 3.90 4.23
C THR A 237 0.31 5.22 4.37
N TRP A 238 -0.39 6.32 4.66
CA TRP A 238 0.26 7.61 4.93
C TRP A 238 1.26 7.51 6.09
N ARG A 239 0.86 6.86 7.19
CA ARG A 239 1.74 6.66 8.35
C ARG A 239 2.91 5.72 8.05
N ALA A 240 2.75 4.75 7.16
CA ALA A 240 3.83 3.88 6.73
C ALA A 240 4.93 4.67 6.01
N TRP A 241 4.55 5.63 5.16
CA TRP A 241 5.51 6.55 4.54
C TRP A 241 6.20 7.45 5.57
N GLU A 242 5.46 8.05 6.50
CA GLU A 242 6.07 8.87 7.55
C GLU A 242 6.98 8.05 8.49
N GLU A 243 6.70 6.77 8.67
CA GLU A 243 7.58 5.85 9.39
C GLU A 243 8.92 5.68 8.67
N LEU A 244 8.92 5.50 7.34
CA LEU A 244 10.15 5.44 6.56
C LEU A 244 10.96 6.73 6.69
N HIS A 245 10.30 7.89 6.65
CA HIS A 245 10.95 9.17 6.92
C HIS A 245 11.59 9.18 8.32
N TYR A 246 10.83 8.82 9.36
CA TYR A 246 11.33 8.79 10.73
C TYR A 246 12.55 7.86 10.88
N LEU A 247 12.49 6.64 10.35
CA LEU A 247 13.54 5.64 10.51
C LEU A 247 14.81 6.00 9.73
N HIS A 248 14.68 6.40 8.47
CA HIS A 248 15.84 6.54 7.58
C HIS A 248 16.41 7.96 7.55
N VAL A 249 15.57 8.98 7.77
CA VAL A 249 16.01 10.39 7.79
C VAL A 249 16.39 10.82 9.20
N LEU A 250 15.48 10.64 10.16
CA LEU A 250 15.68 11.16 11.53
C LEU A 250 16.53 10.22 12.39
N GLN A 251 16.30 8.91 12.30
CA GLN A 251 17.07 7.90 13.07
C GLN A 251 18.28 7.37 12.29
N LYS A 252 18.44 7.72 11.00
CA LYS A 252 19.56 7.30 10.14
C LYS A 252 19.77 5.78 10.11
N LYS A 253 18.68 5.01 10.16
CA LYS A 253 18.75 3.56 10.04
C LYS A 253 19.00 3.15 8.58
N PRO A 254 19.69 2.02 8.34
CA PRO A 254 19.87 1.46 6.99
C PRO A 254 18.52 1.09 6.36
N ALA A 255 18.49 0.94 5.03
CA ALA A 255 17.27 0.63 4.28
C ALA A 255 16.56 -0.63 4.81
N LEU A 256 17.33 -1.65 5.16
CA LEU A 256 16.86 -2.87 5.80
C LEU A 256 17.08 -2.76 7.32
N SER A 257 16.03 -2.35 8.04
CA SER A 257 16.11 -1.90 9.44
C SER A 257 15.61 -2.90 10.49
N PHE A 258 15.00 -4.00 10.05
CA PHE A 258 14.37 -4.98 10.93
C PHE A 258 14.70 -6.39 10.47
N SER A 259 14.97 -7.27 11.42
CA SER A 259 15.24 -8.69 11.22
C SER A 259 14.38 -9.53 12.17
N MET A 260 14.17 -10.81 11.85
CA MET A 260 13.47 -11.73 12.75
C MET A 260 14.07 -11.78 14.16
N LYS A 261 15.39 -11.64 14.28
CA LYS A 261 16.11 -11.66 15.58
C LYS A 261 15.73 -10.51 16.49
N ASP A 262 15.27 -9.38 15.93
CA ASP A 262 14.85 -8.21 16.72
C ASP A 262 13.54 -8.46 17.49
N PHE A 263 12.82 -9.54 17.16
CA PHE A 263 11.50 -9.85 17.71
C PHE A 263 11.42 -11.20 18.42
N LEU A 264 12.48 -12.01 18.41
CA LEU A 264 12.55 -13.27 19.14
C LEU A 264 13.21 -13.04 20.51
N PRO A 265 12.69 -13.63 21.61
CA PRO A 265 13.36 -13.57 22.91
C PRO A 265 14.73 -14.26 22.82
N SER A 266 15.75 -13.58 23.34
CA SER A 266 17.13 -14.08 23.46
C SER A 266 17.24 -15.29 24.36
#